data_AF-A0A914IBT2-F1
#
_entry.id   AF-A0A914IBT2-F1
#
_cell.length_a   1.000
_cell.length_b   1.000
_cell.length_c   1.000
_cell.angle_alpha   90.00
_cell.angle_beta   90.00
_cell.angle_gamma   90.00
#
_symmetry.space_group_name_H-M   'P 1'
#
loop_
_entity.id
_entity.type
_entity.pdbx_description
1 polymer ?
#
loop_
_entity_poly.entity_id
_entity_poly.type
_entity_poly.pdbx_seq_one_letter_code
_entity_poly.pdbx_strand_id
1 'polypeptide(L)'
;MQIYSKILLQTCVTDLLLLTIALLIQPYNFTTKNGEQEFILIGLITINGAENRIWALLAVVCRNLLVGFSLVGYLSQFIYRYLALNRILI
;
A
#
# COMPACT_ATOMS: atom_id res chain seq x y z
N MET A 1 13.21 2.65 -23.26
CA MET A 1 11.82 2.90 -22.83
C MET A 1 11.08 1.68 -22.27
N GLN A 2 11.30 0.45 -22.76
CA GLN A 2 10.56 -0.73 -22.27
C GLN A 2 10.79 -1.05 -20.78
N ILE A 3 12.01 -0.88 -20.27
CA ILE A 3 12.36 -1.17 -18.86
C ILE A 3 11.63 -0.22 -17.90
N TYR A 4 11.59 1.08 -18.23
CA TYR A 4 10.89 2.08 -17.41
C TYR A 4 9.40 1.79 -17.28
N SER A 5 8.74 1.38 -18.37
CA SER A 5 7.32 1.01 -18.34
C SER A 5 7.04 -0.20 -17.44
N LYS A 6 7.95 -1.19 -17.42
CA LYS A 6 7.84 -2.36 -16.52
C LYS A 6 7.96 -1.95 -15.05
N ILE A 7 8.93 -1.08 -14.72
CA ILE A 7 9.11 -0.54 -13.36
C ILE A 7 7.85 0.22 -12.93
N LEU A 8 7.33 1.07 -13.81
CA LEU A 8 6.11 1.85 -13.55
C LEU A 8 4.90 0.95 -13.30
N LEU A 9 4.70 -0.06 -14.16
CA LEU A 9 3.60 -1.01 -14.01
C LEU A 9 3.70 -1.78 -12.68
N GLN A 10 4.89 -2.24 -12.32
CA GLN A 10 5.12 -2.92 -11.05
C GLN A 10 4.76 -2.02 -9.87
N THR A 11 5.19 -0.75 -9.88
CA THR A 11 4.83 0.20 -8.80
C THR A 11 3.33 0.45 -8.71
N CYS A 12 2.64 0.59 -9.84
CA CYS A 12 1.18 0.79 -9.83
C CYS A 12 0.44 -0.42 -9.25
N VAL A 13 0.88 -1.64 -9.57
CA VAL A 13 0.30 -2.86 -9.00
C VAL A 13 0.57 -2.95 -7.50
N THR A 14 1.78 -2.62 -7.04
CA THR A 14 2.08 -2.61 -5.60
C THR A 14 1.28 -1.56 -4.84
N ASP A 15 1.06 -0.38 -5.43
CA ASP A 15 0.27 0.68 -4.81
C ASP A 15 -1.22 0.27 -4.72
N LEU A 16 -1.76 -0.38 -5.75
CA LEU A 16 -3.14 -0.89 -5.75
C LEU A 16 -3.33 -1.99 -4.70
N LEU A 17 -2.36 -2.90 -4.57
CA LEU A 17 -2.34 -3.92 -3.52
C LEU A 17 -2.27 -3.29 -2.13
N LEU A 18 -1.40 -2.29 -1.94
CA LEU A 18 -1.27 -1.58 -0.68
C LEU A 18 -2.58 -0.89 -0.29
N LEU A 19 -3.25 -0.23 -1.23
CA LEU A 19 -4.55 0.40 -1.02
C LEU A 19 -5.60 -0.64 -0.60
N THR A 20 -5.67 -1.76 -1.30
CA THR A 20 -6.63 -2.83 -1.03
C THR A 20 -6.44 -3.39 0.37
N ILE A 21 -5.19 -3.65 0.77
CA ILE A 21 -4.85 -4.18 2.10
C ILE A 21 -5.08 -3.13 3.18
N ALA A 22 -4.76 -1.86 2.92
CA ALA A 22 -5.03 -0.76 3.86
C ALA A 22 -6.53 -0.62 4.11
N LEU A 23 -7.38 -0.63 3.08
CA LEU A 23 -8.84 -0.61 3.21
C LEU A 23 -9.36 -1.83 3.99
N LEU A 24 -8.72 -2.98 3.84
CA LEU A 24 -9.15 -4.20 4.52
C LEU A 24 -8.85 -4.16 6.02
N ILE A 25 -7.72 -3.56 6.44
CA ILE A 25 -7.23 -3.60 7.82
C ILE A 25 -7.59 -2.33 8.61
N GLN A 26 -7.54 -1.16 7.96
CA GLN A 26 -7.55 0.12 8.67
C GLN A 26 -8.91 0.36 9.34
N PRO A 27 -8.93 0.81 10.62
CA PRO A 27 -10.17 1.20 11.28
C PRO A 27 -10.79 2.39 10.54
N TYR A 28 -12.11 2.31 10.35
CA TYR A 28 -12.87 3.38 9.73
C TYR A 28 -13.44 4.27 10.83
N ASN A 29 -13.14 5.57 10.75
CA ASN A 29 -13.77 6.58 11.59
C ASN A 29 -14.91 7.19 10.79
N PHE A 30 -16.15 6.91 11.19
CA PHE A 30 -17.32 7.58 10.63
C PHE A 30 -17.78 8.66 11.62
N THR A 31 -17.90 9.88 11.14
CA THR A 31 -18.63 10.94 11.86
C THR A 31 -20.11 10.77 11.54
N THR A 32 -20.91 10.47 12.56
CA THR A 32 -22.36 10.39 12.41
C THR A 32 -22.95 11.79 12.16
N LYS A 33 -24.19 11.86 11.70
CA LYS A 33 -24.90 13.14 11.45
C LYS A 33 -25.01 14.02 12.70
N ASN A 34 -24.79 13.47 13.88
CA ASN A 34 -24.83 14.17 15.17
C ASN A 34 -23.44 14.68 15.62
N GLY A 35 -22.38 14.46 14.83
CA GLY A 35 -21.02 14.88 15.17
C GLY A 35 -20.26 13.93 16.10
N GLU A 36 -20.85 12.77 16.42
CA GLU A 36 -20.20 11.74 17.22
C GLU A 36 -19.28 10.90 16.34
N GLN A 37 -18.04 10.67 16.80
CA GLN A 37 -17.08 9.81 16.14
C GLN A 37 -17.34 8.37 16.56
N GLU A 38 -17.92 7.57 15.67
CA GLU A 38 -18.03 6.14 15.86
C GLU A 38 -16.77 5.48 15.31
N PHE A 39 -16.06 4.78 16.20
CA PHE A 39 -14.86 4.02 15.87
C PHE A 39 -15.27 2.60 15.51
N ILE A 40 -15.20 2.26 14.22
CA ILE A 40 -15.19 0.86 13.83
C ILE A 40 -13.72 0.43 13.91
N LEU A 41 -13.35 -0.07 15.09
CA LEU A 41 -11.97 -0.46 15.45
C LEU A 41 -11.40 -1.56 14.54
N ILE A 42 -12.26 -2.21 13.74
CA ILE A 42 -11.92 -3.40 12.97
C ILE A 42 -12.25 -3.15 11.50
N GLY A 43 -11.24 -3.25 10.63
CA GLY A 43 -11.46 -3.26 9.18
C GLY A 43 -12.31 -4.46 8.72
N LEU A 44 -12.62 -4.54 7.42
CA LEU A 44 -13.58 -5.50 6.84
C LEU A 44 -13.26 -7.01 7.08
N ILE A 45 -12.13 -7.34 7.70
CA ILE A 45 -11.62 -8.71 7.92
C ILE A 45 -12.16 -9.37 9.20
N THR A 46 -13.18 -8.83 9.87
CA THR A 46 -13.91 -9.62 10.88
C THR A 46 -14.62 -10.80 10.23
N ILE A 47 -13.90 -11.91 10.10
CA ILE A 47 -14.49 -13.23 9.87
C ILE A 47 -15.15 -13.60 11.20
N ASN A 48 -16.49 -13.43 11.27
CA ASN A 48 -17.30 -13.96 12.36
C ASN A 48 -17.10 -13.33 13.76
N GLY A 49 -16.79 -12.03 13.85
CA GLY A 49 -16.77 -11.30 15.13
C GLY A 49 -15.64 -11.70 16.10
N ALA A 50 -14.75 -12.61 15.72
CA ALA A 50 -13.56 -12.97 16.47
C ALA A 50 -12.33 -12.35 15.80
N GLU A 51 -11.68 -11.40 16.50
CA GLU A 51 -10.37 -10.88 16.09
C GLU A 51 -9.33 -12.02 16.12
N ASN A 52 -9.08 -12.63 14.96
CA ASN A 52 -8.03 -13.61 14.86
C ASN A 52 -6.68 -12.88 14.74
N ARG A 53 -5.99 -12.72 15.87
CA ARG A 53 -4.68 -12.03 16.03
C ARG A 53 -3.65 -12.38 14.95
N ILE A 54 -3.67 -13.62 14.45
CA ILE A 54 -2.75 -14.09 13.41
C ILE A 54 -2.98 -13.36 12.09
N TRP A 55 -4.24 -13.17 11.69
CA TRP A 55 -4.59 -12.45 10.46
C TRP A 55 -4.22 -10.98 10.58
N ALA A 56 -4.45 -10.36 11.74
CA ALA A 56 -4.04 -8.97 11.99
C ALA A 56 -2.51 -8.80 11.87
N LEU A 57 -1.73 -9.70 12.49
CA LEU A 57 -0.26 -9.67 12.38
C LEU A 57 0.22 -9.89 10.94
N LEU A 58 -0.34 -10.87 10.23
CA LEU A 58 -0.01 -11.14 8.83
C LEU A 58 -0.29 -9.92 7.95
N ALA A 59 -1.42 -9.25 8.18
CA ALA A 59 -1.83 -8.10 7.41
C ALA A 59 -0.92 -6.88 7.66
N VAL A 60 -0.47 -6.66 8.90
CA VAL A 60 0.54 -5.64 9.25
C VAL A 60 1.88 -5.92 8.59
N VAL A 61 2.37 -7.17 8.64
CA VAL A 61 3.62 -7.58 7.99
C VAL A 61 3.52 -7.38 6.48
N CYS A 62 2.42 -7.82 5.86
CA CYS A 62 2.16 -7.66 4.43
C CYS A 62 2.15 -6.18 4.02
N ARG A 63 1.48 -5.32 4.79
CA ARG A 63 1.48 -3.87 4.59
C ARG A 63 2.90 -3.30 4.62
N ASN A 64 3.69 -3.63 5.64
CA ASN A 64 5.05 -3.10 5.77
C ASN A 64 5.97 -3.56 4.63
N LEU A 65 5.83 -4.82 4.17
CA LEU A 65 6.56 -5.32 3.01
C LEU A 65 6.17 -4.57 1.72
N LEU A 66 4.88 -4.36 1.48
CA LEU A 66 4.39 -3.62 0.31
C LEU A 66 4.83 -2.16 0.31
N VAL A 67 4.84 -1.49 1.47
CA VAL A 67 5.41 -0.14 1.62
C VAL A 67 6.89 -0.14 1.23
N GLY A 68 7.66 -1.13 1.70
CA GLY A 68 9.06 -1.30 1.32
C GLY A 68 9.25 -1.46 -0.19
N PHE A 69 8.46 -2.31 -0.84
CA PHE A 69 8.50 -2.50 -2.29
C PHE A 69 8.13 -1.24 -3.07
N SER A 70 7.12 -0.49 -2.62
CA SER A 70 6.71 0.78 -3.24
C SER A 70 7.84 1.82 -3.15
N LEU A 71 8.51 1.96 -2.00
CA LEU A 71 9.66 2.85 -1.83
C LEU A 71 10.83 2.49 -2.76
N VAL A 72 11.19 1.20 -2.84
CA VAL A 72 12.24 0.74 -3.76
C VAL A 72 11.83 1.00 -5.21
N GLY A 73 10.57 0.80 -5.54
CA GLY A 73 9.99 1.14 -6.84
C GLY A 73 10.16 2.62 -7.20
N TYR A 74 9.78 3.53 -6.32
CA TYR A 74 9.97 4.97 -6.56
C TYR A 74 11.45 5.36 -6.65
N LEU A 75 12.32 4.80 -5.81
CA LEU A 75 13.76 5.02 -5.88
C LEU A 75 14.33 4.57 -7.23
N SER A 76 13.90 3.41 -7.72
CA SER A 76 14.34 2.89 -9.02
C SER A 76 13.90 3.77 -10.18
N GLN A 77 12.69 4.33 -10.13
CA GLN A 77 12.20 5.30 -11.13
C GLN A 77 13.02 6.60 -11.10
N PHE A 78 13.34 7.09 -9.90
CA PHE A 78 14.18 8.27 -9.72
C PHE A 78 15.57 8.07 -10.31
N ILE A 79 16.25 6.95 -9.98
CA ILE A 79 17.57 6.60 -10.51
C ILE A 79 17.51 6.46 -12.04
N TYR A 80 16.50 5.80 -12.58
CA TYR A 80 16.35 5.63 -14.03
C TYR A 80 16.24 6.99 -14.75
N ARG A 81 15.40 7.90 -14.24
CA ARG A 81 15.26 9.25 -14.80
C ARG A 81 16.55 10.06 -14.67
N TYR A 82 17.24 9.95 -13.55
CA TYR A 82 18.53 10.61 -13.34
C TYR A 82 19.59 10.14 -14.34
N LEU A 83 19.73 8.83 -14.56
CA LEU A 83 20.68 8.26 -15.52
C LEU A 83 20.32 8.63 -16.97
N ALA A 84 19.04 8.61 -17.31
CA ALA A 84 18.57 8.99 -18.63
C ALA A 84 18.84 10.48 -18.94
N LEU A 85 18.59 11.37 -17.98
CA LEU A 85 18.85 12.81 -18.14
C LEU A 85 20.35 13.13 -18.25
N ASN A 86 21.20 12.42 -17.50
CA ASN A 86 22.65 12.57 -17.59
C ASN A 86 23.28 11.90 -18.83
N ARG A 87 22.47 11.30 -19.72
CA ARG A 87 22.92 10.55 -20.92
C ARG A 87 23.92 9.42 -20.63
N ILE A 88 24.02 8.97 -19.38
CA ILE A 88 24.89 7.85 -18.98
C ILE A 88 24.32 6.51 -19.48
N LEU A 89 23.02 6.49 -19.82
CA LEU A 89 22.28 5.30 -20.24
C LEU A 89 22.14 5.15 -21.77
N ILE A 90 23.01 5.80 -22.56
CA ILE A 90 23.12 5.62 -24.02
C ILE A 90 24.09 4.49 -24.33
#